data_AF-A0A2L0R199-F1
#
_entry.id   AF-A0A2L0R199-F1
#
_cell.length_a   1.000
_cell.length_b   1.000
_cell.length_c   1.000
_cell.angle_alpha   90.00
_cell.angle_beta   90.00
_cell.angle_gamma   90.00
#
_symmetry.space_group_name_H-M   'P 1'
#
loop_
_entity.id
_entity.type
_entity.pdbx_description
1 polymer ?
#
loop_
_entity_poly.entity_id
_entity_poly.type
_entity_poly.pdbx_seq_one_letter_code
_entity_poly.pdbx_strand_id
1 'polypeptide(L)'
;MRPTTKKNKIAAVAASAVLLAAGGGAAYAYWSTTGSGSGSAAASDGTQAVTINVTVAPDVAPGAPVDITYTATNPNTSSTPVTLVDPVVTTDVAGCLPAWFDATVPAGTTTVAGRATGTALGTGTLTLNDDPAVNQDACKGATITVTVDSQ
;
A
#
# COMPACT_ATOMS: atom_id res chain seq x y z
N MET A 1 36.46 -18.85 85.49
CA MET A 1 35.28 -18.79 84.59
C MET A 1 34.11 -19.40 85.34
N ARG A 2 33.10 -18.60 85.74
CA ARG A 2 32.04 -19.07 86.65
C ARG A 2 31.06 -19.97 85.87
N PRO A 3 30.76 -21.20 86.33
CA PRO A 3 29.90 -22.13 85.62
C PRO A 3 28.48 -21.59 85.53
N THR A 4 27.93 -21.54 84.33
CA THR A 4 26.57 -21.08 84.09
C THR A 4 25.57 -22.12 84.59
N THR A 5 24.69 -21.70 85.50
CA THR A 5 23.65 -22.57 86.08
C THR A 5 22.51 -22.79 85.07
N LYS A 6 21.75 -23.89 85.20
CA LYS A 6 20.68 -24.28 84.26
C LYS A 6 19.67 -23.15 83.96
N LYS A 7 19.45 -22.23 84.92
CA LYS A 7 18.56 -21.06 84.77
C LYS A 7 19.06 -20.05 83.73
N ASN A 8 20.37 -19.86 83.62
CA ASN A 8 20.97 -18.92 82.65
C ASN A 8 20.93 -19.48 81.22
N LYS A 9 20.90 -20.81 81.06
CA LYS A 9 20.74 -21.46 79.76
C LYS A 9 19.31 -21.29 79.22
N ILE A 10 18.31 -21.35 80.10
CA ILE A 10 16.89 -21.14 79.74
C ILE A 10 16.65 -19.69 79.32
N ALA A 11 17.26 -18.72 80.01
CA ALA A 11 17.17 -17.31 79.63
C ALA A 11 17.80 -17.03 78.26
N ALA A 12 18.93 -17.68 77.94
CA ALA A 12 19.56 -17.57 76.62
C ALA A 12 18.71 -18.19 75.51
N VAL A 13 18.05 -19.32 75.77
CA VAL A 13 17.10 -19.97 74.83
C VAL A 13 15.83 -19.13 74.65
N ALA A 14 15.31 -18.54 75.71
CA ALA A 14 14.15 -17.65 75.63
C ALA A 14 14.46 -16.36 74.86
N ALA A 15 15.64 -15.75 75.10
CA ALA A 15 16.07 -14.56 74.38
C ALA A 15 16.31 -14.84 72.88
N SER A 16 16.86 -16.00 72.53
CA SER A 16 17.04 -16.41 71.13
C SER A 16 15.71 -16.77 70.45
N ALA A 17 14.75 -17.35 71.17
CA ALA A 17 13.40 -17.60 70.65
C ALA A 17 12.63 -16.29 70.37
N VAL A 18 12.80 -15.26 71.21
CA VAL A 18 12.17 -13.94 71.00
C VAL A 18 12.81 -13.20 69.80
N LEU A 19 14.12 -13.32 69.62
CA LEU A 19 14.82 -12.75 68.45
C LEU A 19 14.42 -13.46 67.14
N LEU A 20 14.21 -14.78 67.18
CA LEU A 20 13.70 -15.55 66.03
C LEU A 20 12.24 -15.21 65.72
N ALA A 21 11.41 -14.92 66.73
CA ALA A 21 10.03 -14.49 66.55
C ALA A 21 9.90 -13.06 65.98
N ALA A 22 10.83 -12.16 66.33
CA ALA A 22 10.90 -10.81 65.76
C ALA A 22 11.58 -10.76 64.37
N GLY A 23 12.36 -11.79 64.02
CA GLY A 23 12.99 -11.99 62.71
C GLY A 23 12.06 -12.57 61.64
N GLY A 24 10.74 -12.55 61.87
CA GLY A 24 9.73 -12.83 60.86
C GLY A 24 9.71 -11.74 59.79
N GLY A 25 10.77 -11.66 58.99
CA GLY A 25 10.73 -10.95 57.73
C GLY A 25 9.58 -11.54 56.94
N ALA A 26 8.49 -10.79 56.83
CA ALA A 26 7.44 -11.11 55.89
C ALA A 26 8.13 -11.22 54.53
N ALA A 27 8.25 -12.44 54.01
CA ALA A 27 8.65 -12.64 52.65
C ALA A 27 7.70 -11.79 51.81
N TYR A 28 8.24 -10.80 51.11
CA TYR A 28 7.49 -10.07 50.09
C TYR A 28 6.84 -11.12 49.21
N ALA A 29 5.50 -11.12 49.18
CA ALA A 29 4.77 -12.05 48.36
C ALA A 29 5.26 -11.87 46.92
N TYR A 30 5.93 -12.90 46.41
CA TYR A 30 6.43 -12.93 45.04
C TYR A 30 5.23 -13.27 44.14
N TRP A 31 4.38 -12.28 43.88
CA TRP A 31 3.42 -12.40 42.78
C TRP A 31 4.21 -12.09 41.51
N SER A 32 4.94 -13.10 41.03
CA SER A 32 5.35 -13.09 39.64
C SER A 32 4.09 -13.35 38.82
N THR A 33 3.39 -12.29 38.45
CA THR A 33 2.31 -12.35 37.46
C THR A 33 2.96 -12.45 36.07
N THR A 34 3.67 -13.54 35.79
CA THR A 34 4.23 -13.77 34.46
C THR A 34 3.14 -14.33 33.56
N GLY A 35 2.45 -13.43 32.85
CA GLY A 35 1.62 -13.79 31.71
C GLY A 35 2.48 -13.85 30.45
N SER A 36 2.49 -14.99 29.77
CA SER A 36 2.97 -15.08 28.39
C SER A 36 1.79 -14.95 27.44
N GLY A 37 1.91 -14.04 26.48
CA GLY A 37 0.97 -13.87 25.39
C GLY A 37 1.70 -14.13 24.07
N SER A 38 1.09 -14.96 23.21
CA SER A 38 1.52 -15.07 21.82
C SER A 38 0.43 -14.50 20.93
N GLY A 39 0.83 -13.75 19.91
CA GLY A 39 -0.04 -13.27 18.84
C GLY A 39 0.58 -13.67 17.52
N SER A 40 -0.21 -14.25 16.63
CA SER A 40 0.21 -14.49 15.25
C SER A 40 -0.63 -13.64 14.32
N ALA A 41 0.01 -13.05 13.31
CA ALA A 41 -0.65 -12.49 12.15
C ALA A 41 -0.16 -13.23 10.91
N ALA A 42 -1.08 -13.58 10.00
CA ALA A 42 -0.70 -14.05 8.67
C ALA A 42 -0.30 -12.85 7.82
N ALA A 43 0.78 -12.98 7.05
CA ALA A 43 1.10 -12.04 5.98
C ALA A 43 0.06 -12.17 4.85
N SER A 44 -0.17 -11.11 4.07
CA SER A 44 -1.14 -11.11 2.96
C SER A 44 -0.76 -12.13 1.88
N ASP A 45 -1.76 -12.69 1.20
CA ASP A 45 -1.62 -13.68 0.09
C ASP A 45 -0.99 -13.09 -1.20
N GLY A 46 -0.41 -11.89 -1.13
CA GLY A 46 0.14 -11.14 -2.26
C GLY A 46 -0.70 -9.92 -2.67
N THR A 47 -0.27 -9.27 -3.75
CA THR A 47 -0.91 -8.08 -4.34
C THR A 47 -1.53 -8.42 -5.69
N GLN A 48 -2.72 -7.89 -5.96
CA GLN A 48 -3.39 -7.90 -7.26
C GLN A 48 -2.90 -6.72 -8.13
N ALA A 49 -3.06 -6.83 -9.45
CA ALA A 49 -2.72 -5.74 -10.36
C ALA A 49 -3.66 -4.52 -10.17
N VAL A 50 -3.09 -3.32 -10.31
CA VAL A 50 -3.87 -2.07 -10.40
C VAL A 50 -4.49 -1.99 -11.79
N THR A 51 -5.78 -1.68 -11.87
CA THR A 51 -6.48 -1.51 -13.15
C THR A 51 -6.42 -0.06 -13.58
N ILE A 52 -5.95 0.20 -14.81
CA ILE A 52 -5.94 1.53 -15.43
C ILE A 52 -7.14 1.66 -16.35
N ASN A 53 -7.94 2.70 -16.17
CA ASN A 53 -9.03 3.06 -17.07
C ASN A 53 -8.63 4.29 -17.87
N VAL A 54 -8.79 4.19 -19.20
CA VAL A 54 -8.45 5.23 -20.15
C VAL A 54 -9.73 5.70 -20.84
N THR A 55 -9.98 7.00 -20.83
CA THR A 55 -11.11 7.61 -21.53
C THR A 55 -10.58 8.65 -22.50
N VAL A 56 -10.86 8.46 -23.80
CA VAL A 56 -10.52 9.43 -24.85
C VAL A 56 -11.72 10.33 -25.08
N ALA A 57 -11.49 11.64 -25.15
CA ALA A 57 -12.52 12.60 -25.50
C ALA A 57 -13.01 12.38 -26.95
N PRO A 58 -14.29 12.66 -27.25
CA PRO A 58 -14.85 12.47 -28.59
C PRO A 58 -14.29 13.48 -29.59
N ASP A 59 -14.75 13.38 -30.84
CA ASP A 59 -14.51 14.36 -31.91
C ASP A 59 -13.03 14.53 -32.31
N VAL A 60 -12.28 13.42 -32.31
CA VAL A 60 -10.90 13.38 -32.83
C VAL A 60 -10.90 13.79 -34.31
N ALA A 61 -10.19 14.88 -34.63
CA ALA A 61 -10.05 15.41 -35.97
C ALA A 61 -8.58 15.73 -36.30
N PRO A 62 -8.20 15.77 -37.59
CA PRO A 62 -6.84 16.10 -37.99
C PRO A 62 -6.38 17.45 -37.42
N GLY A 63 -5.20 17.46 -36.81
CA GLY A 63 -4.56 18.66 -36.26
C GLY A 63 -5.17 19.21 -34.97
N ALA A 64 -6.24 18.58 -34.46
CA ALA A 64 -6.93 18.99 -33.25
C ALA A 64 -6.68 17.97 -32.13
N PRO A 65 -5.82 18.28 -31.15
CA PRO A 65 -5.62 17.43 -29.98
C PRO A 65 -6.91 17.33 -29.16
N VAL A 66 -7.19 16.13 -28.66
CA VAL A 66 -8.26 15.87 -27.69
C VAL A 66 -7.67 15.28 -26.41
N ASP A 67 -8.37 15.44 -25.30
CA ASP A 67 -7.90 14.97 -24.00
C ASP A 67 -8.06 13.45 -23.85
N ILE A 68 -7.05 12.83 -23.22
CA ILE A 68 -7.14 11.47 -22.68
C ILE A 68 -7.14 11.57 -21.16
N THR A 69 -8.16 11.05 -20.50
CA THR A 69 -8.25 10.99 -19.04
C THR A 69 -7.84 9.61 -18.55
N TYR A 70 -6.92 9.56 -17.60
CA TYR A 70 -6.43 8.32 -16.98
C TYR A 70 -6.86 8.23 -15.53
N THR A 71 -7.44 7.09 -15.15
CA THR A 71 -7.77 6.78 -13.74
C THR A 71 -7.32 5.39 -13.35
N ALA A 72 -7.06 5.17 -12.05
CA ALA A 72 -6.68 3.87 -11.52
C ALA A 72 -7.67 3.34 -10.48
N THR A 73 -7.78 2.02 -10.44
CA THR A 73 -8.43 1.27 -9.37
C THR A 73 -7.44 0.31 -8.74
N ASN A 74 -7.19 0.47 -7.44
CA ASN A 74 -6.28 -0.38 -6.69
C ASN A 74 -7.08 -1.32 -5.77
N PRO A 75 -7.22 -2.61 -6.13
CA PRO A 75 -7.95 -3.56 -5.31
C PRO A 75 -7.19 -3.98 -4.04
N ASN A 76 -5.91 -3.61 -3.89
CA ASN A 76 -5.08 -4.01 -2.75
C ASN A 76 -5.40 -3.23 -1.48
N THR A 77 -4.96 -3.72 -0.33
CA THR A 77 -5.01 -2.97 0.94
C THR A 77 -3.88 -1.96 1.07
N SER A 78 -2.76 -2.17 0.40
CA SER A 78 -1.62 -1.26 0.35
C SER A 78 -1.72 -0.28 -0.81
N SER A 79 -1.16 0.92 -0.64
CA SER A 79 -0.98 1.88 -1.71
C SER A 79 0.06 1.40 -2.72
N THR A 80 -0.15 1.72 -3.99
CA THR A 80 0.72 1.32 -5.11
C THR A 80 1.12 2.55 -5.91
N PRO A 81 2.42 2.82 -6.12
CA PRO A 81 2.86 3.83 -7.08
C PRO A 81 2.54 3.37 -8.50
N VAL A 82 2.05 4.29 -9.33
CA VAL A 82 1.71 4.04 -10.72
C VAL A 82 2.35 5.13 -11.58
N THR A 83 3.19 4.72 -12.52
CA THR A 83 3.67 5.55 -13.62
C THR A 83 3.15 5.00 -14.94
N LEU A 84 2.47 5.85 -15.72
CA LEU A 84 1.97 5.48 -17.04
C LEU A 84 3.08 5.63 -18.07
N VAL A 85 3.20 4.62 -18.94
CA VAL A 85 4.18 4.59 -20.03
C VAL A 85 3.56 3.97 -21.28
N ASP A 86 4.29 4.09 -22.38
CA ASP A 86 4.04 3.37 -23.63
C ASP A 86 2.57 3.41 -24.11
N PRO A 87 2.02 4.62 -24.38
CA PRO A 87 0.68 4.70 -24.97
C PRO A 87 0.66 4.03 -26.35
N VAL A 88 -0.29 3.13 -26.54
CA VAL A 88 -0.54 2.41 -27.78
C VAL A 88 -1.92 2.77 -28.29
N VAL A 89 -1.98 3.17 -29.55
CA VAL A 89 -3.23 3.49 -30.25
C VAL A 89 -3.65 2.30 -31.10
N THR A 90 -4.95 2.01 -31.12
CA THR A 90 -5.58 1.05 -32.02
C THR A 90 -6.88 1.63 -32.58
N THR A 91 -7.30 1.11 -33.73
CA THR A 91 -8.50 1.55 -34.45
C THR A 91 -9.32 0.31 -34.86
N ASP A 92 -10.64 0.46 -34.93
CA ASP A 92 -11.57 -0.59 -35.34
C ASP A 92 -11.79 -0.65 -36.86
N VAL A 93 -11.50 0.43 -37.58
CA VAL A 93 -11.68 0.53 -39.03
C VAL A 93 -10.37 0.27 -39.78
N ALA A 94 -10.41 -0.71 -40.67
CA ALA A 94 -9.31 -0.98 -41.60
C ALA A 94 -9.04 0.24 -42.49
N GLY A 95 -7.77 0.67 -42.55
CA GLY A 95 -7.35 1.85 -43.32
C GLY A 95 -7.29 3.14 -42.49
N CYS A 96 -7.88 3.19 -41.29
CA CYS A 96 -7.54 4.22 -40.31
C CYS A 96 -6.30 3.76 -39.54
N LEU A 97 -5.11 4.19 -39.98
CA LEU A 97 -3.87 3.62 -39.49
C LEU A 97 -3.53 4.18 -38.09
N PRO A 98 -3.20 3.33 -37.10
CA PRO A 98 -2.77 3.80 -35.78
C PRO A 98 -1.54 4.74 -35.83
N ALA A 99 -0.67 4.56 -36.82
CA ALA A 99 0.51 5.41 -37.02
C ALA A 99 0.18 6.86 -37.40
N TRP A 100 -1.07 7.19 -37.70
CA TRP A 100 -1.52 8.56 -37.91
C TRP A 100 -1.84 9.30 -36.62
N PHE A 101 -1.79 8.62 -35.48
CA PHE A 101 -2.11 9.19 -34.19
C PHE A 101 -0.86 9.32 -33.33
N ASP A 102 -0.80 10.42 -32.58
CA ASP A 102 0.17 10.63 -31.50
C ASP A 102 -0.60 10.67 -30.18
N ALA A 103 -0.22 9.80 -29.24
CA ALA A 103 -0.83 9.69 -27.92
C ALA A 103 0.21 9.96 -26.84
N THR A 104 -0.18 10.73 -25.83
CA THR A 104 0.69 11.06 -24.70
C THR A 104 0.09 10.57 -23.37
N VAL A 105 0.96 10.41 -22.39
CA VAL A 105 0.62 10.09 -21.00
C VAL A 105 1.09 11.21 -20.08
N PRO A 106 0.41 11.45 -18.94
CA PRO A 106 0.89 12.41 -17.95
C PRO A 106 2.25 11.99 -17.39
N ALA A 107 3.15 12.96 -17.21
CA ALA A 107 4.45 12.71 -16.62
C ALA A 107 4.34 12.49 -15.10
N GLY A 108 5.17 11.60 -14.57
CA GLY A 108 5.37 11.40 -13.13
C GLY A 108 4.80 10.11 -12.56
N THR A 109 4.82 10.01 -11.24
CA THR A 109 4.32 8.85 -10.49
C THR A 109 3.20 9.30 -9.58
N THR A 110 2.06 8.62 -9.65
CA THR A 110 0.92 8.86 -8.76
C THR A 110 0.75 7.67 -7.83
N THR A 111 0.68 7.93 -6.53
CA THR A 111 0.40 6.88 -5.55
C THR A 111 -1.11 6.65 -5.45
N VAL A 112 -1.56 5.47 -5.86
CA VAL A 112 -2.96 5.05 -5.76
C VAL A 112 -3.17 4.37 -4.42
N ALA A 113 -3.98 4.97 -3.56
CA ALA A 113 -4.25 4.43 -2.24
C ALA A 113 -4.89 3.03 -2.30
N GLY A 114 -4.61 2.20 -1.29
CA GLY A 114 -5.26 0.88 -1.18
C GLY A 114 -6.78 1.01 -1.12
N ARG A 115 -7.49 0.13 -1.83
CA ARG A 115 -8.94 0.09 -2.00
C ARG A 115 -9.54 1.33 -2.69
N ALA A 116 -8.71 2.21 -3.26
CA ALA A 116 -9.20 3.36 -4.01
C ALA A 116 -9.73 2.95 -5.39
N THR A 117 -10.80 3.63 -5.82
CA THR A 117 -11.39 3.50 -7.16
C THR A 117 -11.40 4.88 -7.82
N GLY A 118 -11.19 4.92 -9.14
CA GLY A 118 -11.24 6.18 -9.91
C GLY A 118 -10.19 7.22 -9.49
N THR A 119 -9.03 6.81 -8.98
CA THR A 119 -7.96 7.75 -8.63
C THR A 119 -7.43 8.41 -9.90
N ALA A 120 -7.48 9.73 -9.99
CA ALA A 120 -6.98 10.45 -11.16
C ALA A 120 -5.45 10.29 -11.27
N LEU A 121 -4.97 9.86 -12.44
CA LEU A 121 -3.55 9.76 -12.77
C LEU A 121 -3.06 10.96 -13.60
N GLY A 122 -3.99 11.82 -14.03
CA GLY A 122 -3.74 12.98 -14.87
C GLY A 122 -4.38 12.83 -16.25
N THR A 123 -3.99 13.75 -17.14
CA THR A 123 -4.46 13.79 -18.52
C THR A 123 -3.28 13.71 -19.49
N GLY A 124 -3.52 13.10 -20.64
CA GLY A 124 -2.68 13.16 -21.82
C GLY A 124 -3.47 13.70 -23.00
N THR A 125 -2.90 13.60 -24.19
CA THR A 125 -3.48 14.09 -25.43
C THR A 125 -3.45 13.01 -26.49
N LEU A 126 -4.51 12.93 -27.29
CA LEU A 126 -4.55 12.19 -28.55
C LEU A 126 -4.65 13.17 -29.70
N THR A 127 -3.76 13.09 -30.67
CA THR A 127 -3.78 13.93 -31.87
C THR A 127 -3.79 13.05 -33.10
N LEU A 128 -4.76 13.27 -34.00
CA LEU A 128 -4.69 12.77 -35.37
C LEU A 128 -3.80 13.74 -36.17
N ASN A 129 -2.71 13.26 -36.71
CA ASN A 129 -1.73 14.08 -37.42
C ASN A 129 -2.36 14.74 -38.65
N ASP A 130 -2.20 16.05 -38.81
CA ASP A 130 -2.64 16.77 -40.00
C ASP A 130 -1.58 16.65 -41.10
N ASP A 131 -1.75 15.67 -41.99
CA ASP A 131 -0.87 15.45 -43.13
C ASP A 131 -1.61 15.72 -44.45
N PRO A 132 -1.31 16.83 -45.15
CA PRO A 132 -1.99 17.18 -46.40
C PRO A 132 -1.65 16.23 -47.57
N ALA A 133 -0.63 15.39 -47.44
CA ALA A 133 -0.25 14.39 -48.44
C ALA A 133 -0.98 13.05 -48.26
N VAL A 134 -1.69 12.84 -47.16
CA VAL A 134 -2.34 11.57 -46.80
C VAL A 134 -3.85 11.75 -46.67
N ASN A 135 -4.61 10.91 -47.36
CA ASN A 135 -6.06 10.88 -47.18
C ASN A 135 -6.41 10.04 -45.94
N GLN A 136 -6.86 10.70 -44.87
CA GLN A 136 -7.25 10.09 -43.60
C GLN A 136 -8.77 9.89 -43.46
N ASP A 137 -9.54 10.00 -44.55
CA ASP A 137 -11.01 9.88 -44.53
C ASP A 137 -11.51 8.53 -43.99
N ALA A 138 -10.68 7.49 -44.07
CA ALA A 138 -10.98 6.19 -43.49
C ALA A 138 -11.16 6.23 -41.95
N CYS A 139 -10.68 7.28 -41.28
CA CYS A 139 -10.86 7.48 -39.84
C CYS A 139 -12.22 8.11 -39.47
N LYS A 140 -13.03 8.54 -40.45
CA LYS A 140 -14.35 9.12 -40.16
C LYS A 140 -15.27 8.06 -39.55
N GLY A 141 -15.67 8.27 -38.30
CA GLY A 141 -16.53 7.35 -37.55
C GLY A 141 -15.82 6.12 -36.99
N ALA A 142 -14.48 6.07 -37.06
CA ALA A 142 -13.70 5.02 -36.42
C ALA A 142 -13.67 5.22 -34.89
N THR A 143 -13.70 4.11 -34.16
CA THR A 143 -13.44 4.09 -32.72
C THR A 143 -11.94 4.01 -32.49
N ILE A 144 -11.39 5.04 -31.86
CA ILE A 144 -9.97 5.09 -31.49
C ILE A 144 -9.82 4.65 -30.04
N THR A 145 -9.00 3.63 -29.81
CA THR A 145 -8.74 3.09 -28.47
C THR A 145 -7.28 3.33 -28.09
N VAL A 146 -7.06 3.89 -26.91
CA VAL A 146 -5.72 4.08 -26.33
C VAL A 146 -5.56 3.15 -25.14
N THR A 147 -4.46 2.38 -25.14
CA THR A 147 -4.01 1.56 -24.02
C THR A 147 -2.66 2.05 -23.54
N VAL A 148 -2.32 1.79 -22.28
CA VAL A 148 -1.06 2.19 -21.66
C VAL A 148 -0.55 1.07 -20.77
N ASP A 149 0.76 1.02 -20.59
CA ASP A 149 1.39 0.20 -19.56
C ASP A 149 1.56 1.00 -18.27
N SER A 150 1.66 0.29 -17.14
CA SER A 150 1.92 0.88 -15.83
C SER A 150 3.11 0.22 -15.15
N GLN A 151 4.04 1.03 -14.65
CA GLN A 151 5.24 0.61 -13.91
C GLN A 151 5.20 1.13 -12.47
#